data_AF-A0A2V6S5G3-F1
#
_entry.id   AF-A0A2V6S5G3-F1
#
_cell.length_a   1.000
_cell.length_b   1.000
_cell.length_c   1.000
_cell.angle_alpha   90.00
_cell.angle_beta   90.00
_cell.angle_gamma   90.00
#
_symmetry.space_group_name_H-M   'P 1'
#
loop_
_entity.id
_entity.type
_entity.pdbx_description
1 polymer ?
#
loop_
_entity_poly.entity_id
_entity_poly.type
_entity_poly.pdbx_seq_one_letter_code
_entity_poly.pdbx_strand_id
1 'polypeptide(L)'
;MMTRAKEWALAGVAAMLMAGPAVAQESAAVLKDLTAVIALQGLPCGQVVGASKQGENDYIASCQDGNRYRVFTNAQGRVVVQKQ
;
A
#
# COMPACT_ATOMS: atom_id res chain seq x y z
N MET A 1 47.87 -31.94 33.52
CA MET A 1 48.27 -31.60 32.14
C MET A 1 47.04 -31.06 31.41
N MET A 2 47.18 -29.90 30.79
CA MET A 2 46.13 -29.06 30.21
C MET A 2 45.31 -29.70 29.08
N THR A 3 43.98 -29.52 29.21
CA THR A 3 42.94 -29.22 28.20
C THR A 3 43.07 -29.75 26.76
N ARG A 4 42.01 -30.46 26.31
CA ARG A 4 41.35 -30.29 24.99
C ARG A 4 40.17 -31.26 24.84
N ALA A 5 38.97 -30.77 25.08
CA ALA A 5 37.73 -31.28 24.49
C ALA A 5 36.59 -30.32 24.87
N LYS A 6 36.67 -29.08 24.41
CA LYS A 6 35.53 -28.16 24.40
C LYS A 6 34.91 -28.25 23.01
N GLU A 7 34.44 -29.44 22.69
CA GLU A 7 33.46 -29.66 21.64
C GLU A 7 32.12 -29.44 22.32
N TRP A 8 31.32 -28.50 21.77
CA TRP A 8 29.87 -28.31 21.89
C TRP A 8 29.60 -26.83 21.64
N ALA A 9 29.64 -26.46 20.37
CA ALA A 9 29.13 -25.23 19.80
C ALA A 9 29.06 -25.51 18.28
N LEU A 10 27.95 -25.49 17.56
CA LEU A 10 26.64 -24.95 17.82
C LEU A 10 25.62 -25.83 17.08
N ALA A 11 24.59 -26.27 17.79
CA ALA A 11 23.37 -26.76 17.19
C ALA A 11 22.49 -25.55 16.83
N GLY A 12 22.10 -25.46 15.56
CA GLY A 12 20.74 -25.09 15.18
C GLY A 12 20.32 -23.62 15.17
N VAL A 13 19.78 -23.26 13.99
CA VAL A 13 18.64 -22.36 13.77
C VAL A 13 18.90 -20.84 13.82
N ALA A 14 18.88 -20.22 12.65
CA ALA A 14 17.91 -19.16 12.36
C ALA A 14 17.88 -18.93 10.84
N ALA A 15 16.84 -19.46 10.18
CA ALA A 15 16.47 -19.03 8.85
C ALA A 15 16.27 -17.51 8.89
N MET A 16 17.14 -16.76 8.21
CA MET A 16 16.92 -15.34 7.96
C MET A 16 15.74 -15.24 6.99
N LEU A 17 14.54 -15.12 7.54
CA LEU A 17 13.35 -14.74 6.80
C LEU A 17 13.63 -13.35 6.21
N MET A 18 13.87 -13.33 4.92
CA MET A 18 13.90 -12.12 4.09
C MET A 18 12.49 -11.51 4.11
N ALA A 19 12.20 -10.70 5.13
CA ALA A 19 11.09 -9.75 5.09
C ALA A 19 11.45 -8.65 4.07
N GLY A 20 11.24 -8.95 2.79
CA GLY A 20 11.31 -7.96 1.71
C GLY A 20 10.24 -6.87 1.88
N PRO A 21 10.37 -5.72 1.20
CA PRO A 21 9.53 -4.56 1.45
C PRO A 21 8.11 -4.79 0.91
N ALA A 22 7.20 -5.29 1.76
CA ALA A 22 5.79 -5.48 1.40
C ALA A 22 5.05 -4.15 1.12
N VAL A 23 5.60 -3.01 1.58
CA VAL A 23 4.95 -1.69 1.55
C VAL A 23 4.85 -1.04 0.16
N ALA A 24 5.73 -1.39 -0.78
CA ALA A 24 5.74 -0.78 -2.11
C ALA A 24 4.65 -1.35 -3.03
N GLN A 25 4.35 -2.64 -2.92
CA GLN A 25 3.36 -3.30 -3.77
C GLN A 25 1.92 -2.92 -3.40
N GLU A 26 1.64 -2.78 -2.10
CA GLU A 26 0.34 -2.34 -1.60
C GLU A 26 -0.01 -0.94 -2.12
N SER A 27 0.98 -0.03 -2.10
CA SER A 27 0.81 1.33 -2.62
C SER A 27 0.45 1.33 -4.11
N ALA A 28 1.13 0.51 -4.93
CA ALA A 28 0.86 0.44 -6.36
C ALA A 28 -0.53 -0.14 -6.69
N ALA A 29 -1.00 -1.12 -5.90
CA ALA A 29 -2.35 -1.66 -6.03
C ALA A 29 -3.41 -0.60 -5.71
N VAL A 30 -3.24 0.13 -4.60
CA VAL A 30 -4.16 1.21 -4.19
C VAL A 30 -4.28 2.30 -5.26
N LEU A 31 -3.17 2.72 -5.87
CA LEU A 31 -3.22 3.73 -6.95
C LEU A 31 -4.01 3.24 -8.17
N LYS A 32 -3.85 1.95 -8.54
CA LYS A 32 -4.60 1.35 -9.65
C LYS A 32 -6.09 1.25 -9.35
N ASP A 33 -6.43 0.81 -8.15
CA ASP A 33 -7.82 0.68 -7.71
C ASP A 33 -8.51 2.04 -7.67
N LEU A 34 -7.85 3.06 -7.12
CA LEU A 34 -8.36 4.45 -7.13
C LEU A 34 -8.53 4.99 -8.55
N THR A 35 -7.58 4.69 -9.46
CA THR A 35 -7.70 5.05 -10.87
C THR A 35 -8.95 4.44 -11.49
N ALA A 36 -9.18 3.14 -11.26
CA ALA A 36 -10.35 2.43 -11.77
C ALA A 36 -11.65 3.01 -11.20
N VAL A 37 -11.72 3.26 -9.89
CA VAL A 37 -12.89 3.85 -9.23
C VAL A 37 -13.22 5.24 -9.80
N ILE A 38 -12.22 6.11 -9.97
CA ILE A 38 -12.42 7.45 -10.54
C ILE A 38 -12.91 7.36 -11.99
N ALA A 39 -12.32 6.45 -12.79
CA ALA A 39 -12.73 6.23 -14.17
C ALA A 39 -14.15 5.66 -14.29
N LEU A 40 -14.57 4.76 -13.39
CA LEU A 40 -15.93 4.24 -13.33
C LEU A 40 -16.98 5.32 -13.03
N GLN A 41 -16.58 6.42 -12.39
CA GLN A 41 -17.43 7.59 -12.18
C GLN A 41 -17.43 8.56 -13.39
N GLY A 42 -16.71 8.24 -14.46
CA GLY A 42 -16.61 9.06 -15.67
C GLY A 42 -15.75 10.32 -15.50
N LEU A 43 -14.93 10.39 -14.46
CA LEU A 43 -14.07 11.55 -14.19
C LEU A 43 -12.72 11.42 -14.90
N PRO A 44 -12.22 12.49 -15.53
CA PRO A 44 -10.89 12.49 -16.13
C PRO A 44 -9.82 12.50 -15.04
N CYS A 45 -8.88 11.57 -15.15
CA CYS A 45 -7.73 11.45 -14.27
C CYS A 45 -6.51 10.88 -15.02
N GLY A 46 -6.77 10.00 -15.99
CA GLY A 46 -5.74 9.22 -16.69
C GLY A 46 -5.18 8.16 -15.74
N GLN A 47 -4.25 8.58 -14.88
CA GLN A 47 -3.64 7.74 -13.86
C GLN A 47 -3.51 8.51 -12.54
N VAL A 48 -3.84 7.84 -11.43
CA VAL A 48 -3.51 8.35 -10.09
C VAL A 48 -2.01 8.16 -9.85
N VAL A 49 -1.29 9.27 -9.69
CA VAL A 49 0.16 9.31 -9.44
C VAL A 49 0.51 9.39 -7.96
N GLY A 50 -0.48 9.69 -7.12
CA GLY A 50 -0.31 9.66 -5.67
C GLY A 50 -1.65 9.56 -4.95
N ALA A 51 -1.65 8.97 -3.76
CA ALA A 51 -2.81 8.88 -2.91
C ALA A 51 -2.43 9.12 -1.46
N SER A 52 -3.25 9.89 -0.75
CA SER A 52 -3.08 10.16 0.68
C SER A 52 -4.31 9.66 1.42
N LYS A 53 -4.14 8.61 2.23
CA LYS A 53 -5.20 8.05 3.07
C LYS A 53 -5.60 9.07 4.15
N GLN A 54 -6.88 9.43 4.21
CA GLN A 54 -7.46 10.32 5.23
C GLN A 54 -8.15 9.54 6.35
N GLY A 55 -8.54 8.30 6.06
CA GLY A 55 -9.23 7.43 7.00
C GLY A 55 -9.44 6.04 6.42
N GLU A 56 -10.25 5.24 7.09
CA GLU A 56 -10.65 3.95 6.53
C GLU A 56 -11.53 4.15 5.31
N ASN A 57 -11.14 3.56 4.17
CA ASN A 57 -11.81 3.73 2.88
C ASN A 57 -11.98 5.20 2.45
N ASP A 58 -11.08 6.11 2.85
CA ASP A 58 -11.08 7.54 2.46
C ASP A 58 -9.68 7.97 2.00
N TYR A 59 -9.58 8.44 0.76
CA TYR A 59 -8.33 8.75 0.08
C TYR A 59 -8.44 10.06 -0.71
N ILE A 60 -7.40 10.89 -0.64
CA ILE A 60 -7.17 11.98 -1.60
C ILE A 60 -6.23 11.47 -2.69
N ALA A 61 -6.78 11.21 -3.87
CA ALA A 61 -6.05 10.83 -5.07
C ALA A 61 -5.58 12.09 -5.83
N SER A 62 -4.33 12.08 -6.29
CA SER A 62 -3.75 13.10 -7.16
C SER A 62 -3.50 12.47 -8.53
N CYS A 63 -4.06 13.07 -9.57
CA CYS A 63 -4.05 12.55 -10.93
C CYS A 63 -2.93 13.19 -11.76
N GLN A 64 -2.49 12.48 -12.80
CA GLN A 64 -1.47 12.95 -13.74
C GLN A 64 -1.92 14.22 -14.49
N ASP A 65 -3.21 14.38 -14.72
CA ASP A 65 -3.81 15.56 -15.35
C ASP A 65 -3.87 16.80 -14.45
N GLY A 66 -3.37 16.70 -13.20
CA GLY A 66 -3.35 17.77 -12.22
C GLY A 66 -4.62 17.86 -11.36
N ASN A 67 -5.67 17.09 -11.65
CA ASN A 67 -6.87 17.05 -10.83
C ASN A 67 -6.62 16.28 -9.51
N ARG A 68 -7.38 16.64 -8.47
CA ARG A 68 -7.40 15.91 -7.21
C ARG A 68 -8.83 15.49 -6.88
N TYR A 69 -8.98 14.26 -6.41
CA TYR A 69 -10.26 13.67 -6.08
C TYR A 69 -10.21 13.04 -4.69
N ARG A 70 -11.25 13.26 -3.89
CA ARG A 70 -11.51 12.50 -2.68
C ARG A 70 -12.39 11.31 -3.02
N VAL A 71 -11.91 10.12 -2.70
CA VAL A 71 -12.61 8.85 -2.84
C VAL A 71 -12.93 8.35 -1.45
N PHE A 72 -14.21 8.23 -1.11
CA PHE A 72 -14.63 7.78 0.22
C PHE A 72 -15.89 6.93 0.20
N THR A 73 -16.05 6.04 1.17
CA THR A 73 -17.31 5.32 1.40
C THR A 73 -18.25 6.15 2.27
N ASN A 74 -19.46 6.43 1.79
CA ASN A 74 -20.45 7.18 2.55
C ASN A 74 -21.20 6.30 3.58
N ALA A 75 -22.07 6.91 4.39
CA ALA A 75 -22.87 6.21 5.40
C ALA A 75 -23.82 5.13 4.85
N GLN A 76 -24.06 5.11 3.54
CA GLN A 76 -24.92 4.14 2.86
C GLN A 76 -24.09 2.99 2.24
N GLY A 77 -22.78 2.93 2.54
CA GLY A 77 -21.87 1.90 2.03
C GLY A 77 -21.49 2.09 0.56
N ARG A 78 -21.76 3.25 -0.05
CA ARG A 78 -21.41 3.52 -1.45
C ARG A 78 -20.11 4.30 -1.56
N VAL A 79 -19.29 3.95 -2.55
CA VAL A 79 -18.09 4.70 -2.92
C VAL A 79 -18.49 5.97 -3.65
N VAL A 80 -18.04 7.11 -3.15
CA VAL A 80 -18.28 8.45 -3.69
C VAL A 80 -16.95 9.05 -4.11
N VAL A 81 -16.93 9.69 -5.27
CA VAL A 81 -15.76 10.44 -5.76
C VAL A 81 -16.14 11.91 -5.88
N GLN A 82 -15.41 12.78 -5.20
CA GLN A 82 -15.64 14.22 -5.20
C GLN A 82 -14.36 14.95 -5.63
N LYS A 83 -14.47 15.86 -6.59
CA LYS A 83 -13.36 16.74 -6.96
C LYS A 83 -13.04 17.72 -5.82
N GLN A 84 -11.76 17.89 -5.51
CA GLN A 84 -11.27 18.89 -4.54
C GLN A 84 -11.05 20.24 -5.22
#